data_AF-A0A966FE01-F1
#
_entry.id   AF-A0A966FE01-F1
#
_cell.length_a   1.000
_cell.length_b   1.000
_cell.length_c   1.000
_cell.angle_alpha   90.00
_cell.angle_beta   90.00
_cell.angle_gamma   90.00
#
_symmetry.space_group_name_H-M   'P 1'
#
loop_
_entity.id
_entity.type
_entity.pdbx_description
1 polymer ?
#
loop_
_entity_poly.entity_id
_entity_poly.type
_entity_poly.pdbx_seq_one_letter_code
_entity_poly.pdbx_strand_id
1 'polypeptide(L)'
;RKLTGVRPFIERRTALQSSENVTDFLKSALPKSKEMDGAVVKLVVEYPRELDTLIDEPALRKYAEKAFEFHLVKRPQTEARIRLPNDQAVSSLSPLDLLDIYWRASKIENADALQSLAREILANEEGASHLT
;
A
#
# COMPACT_ATOMS: atom_id res chain seq x y z
N ARG A 1 -7.19 1.49 38.04
CA ARG A 1 -6.58 2.68 38.69
C ARG A 1 -5.96 3.52 37.57
N LYS A 2 -6.46 4.73 37.28
CA LYS A 2 -5.89 5.62 36.25
C LYS A 2 -4.75 6.41 36.91
N LEU A 3 -3.53 6.36 36.37
CA LEU A 3 -2.41 7.16 36.87
C LEU A 3 -2.69 8.63 36.51
N THR A 4 -2.87 9.47 37.52
CA THR A 4 -3.04 10.92 37.36
C THR A 4 -1.67 11.59 37.43
N GLY A 5 -1.35 12.49 36.48
CA GLY A 5 -0.08 13.23 36.44
C GLY A 5 1.02 12.64 35.55
N VAL A 6 0.73 11.57 34.81
CA VAL A 6 1.64 11.06 33.77
C VAL A 6 1.27 11.62 32.41
N ARG A 7 2.29 11.90 31.57
CA ARG A 7 2.07 12.38 30.20
C ARG A 7 1.25 11.35 29.41
N PRO A 8 0.22 11.78 28.67
CA PRO A 8 -0.57 10.85 27.87
C PRO A 8 0.28 10.20 26.78
N PHE A 9 0.10 8.89 26.59
CA PHE A 9 0.67 8.17 25.46
C PHE A 9 -0.46 7.74 24.53
N ILE A 10 -0.41 8.14 23.26
CA ILE A 10 -1.45 7.87 22.27
C ILE A 10 -0.84 7.08 21.12
N GLU A 11 -1.25 5.82 20.97
CA GLU A 11 -0.93 5.00 19.80
C GLU A 11 -2.10 4.97 18.82
N ARG A 12 -1.80 5.17 17.54
CA ARG A 12 -2.72 4.99 16.42
C ARG A 12 -2.10 4.03 15.41
N ARG A 13 -2.95 3.20 14.81
CA ARG A 13 -2.56 2.26 13.76
C ARG A 13 -3.46 2.46 12.56
N THR A 14 -2.87 2.51 11.38
CA THR A 14 -3.61 2.61 10.12
C THR A 14 -2.92 1.80 9.03
N ALA A 15 -3.70 1.39 8.04
CA ALA A 15 -3.21 0.70 6.85
C ALA A 15 -3.47 1.58 5.64
N LEU A 16 -2.40 2.00 4.95
CA LEU A 16 -2.47 2.76 3.71
C LEU A 16 -2.53 1.77 2.54
N GLN A 17 -3.63 1.80 1.79
CA GLN A 17 -3.85 0.90 0.65
C GLN A 17 -3.91 1.63 -0.71
N SER A 18 -3.95 2.96 -0.70
CA SER A 18 -4.07 3.78 -1.90
C SER A 18 -2.93 4.81 -1.95
N SER A 19 -2.49 5.13 -3.17
CA SER A 19 -1.56 6.23 -3.47
C SER A 19 -2.25 7.60 -3.48
N GLU A 20 -3.58 7.64 -3.38
CA GLU A 20 -4.35 8.88 -3.41
C GLU A 20 -4.42 9.53 -2.02
N ASN A 21 -4.19 10.84 -1.95
CA ASN A 21 -4.35 11.67 -0.75
C ASN A 21 -3.66 11.12 0.52
N VAL A 22 -2.50 10.46 0.35
CA VAL A 22 -1.76 9.75 1.43
C VAL A 22 -1.61 10.63 2.67
N THR A 23 -1.14 11.87 2.51
CA THR A 23 -0.90 12.78 3.63
C THR A 23 -2.17 13.10 4.41
N ASP A 24 -3.29 13.35 3.74
CA ASP A 24 -4.54 13.69 4.40
C ASP A 24 -5.19 12.47 5.07
N PHE A 25 -5.08 11.30 4.45
CA PHE A 25 -5.46 10.04 5.08
C PHE A 25 -4.68 9.81 6.39
N LEU A 26 -3.35 9.96 6.36
CA LEU A 26 -2.50 9.77 7.55
C LEU A 26 -2.77 10.82 8.64
N LYS A 27 -3.04 12.09 8.26
CA LYS A 27 -3.49 13.12 9.20
C LYS A 27 -4.84 12.78 9.83
N SER A 28 -5.78 12.24 9.06
CA SER A 28 -7.10 11.85 9.56
C SER A 28 -7.03 10.72 10.61
N ALA A 29 -6.00 9.87 10.52
CA ALA A 29 -5.74 8.80 11.48
C ALA A 29 -5.08 9.31 12.79
N LEU A 30 -4.50 10.52 12.77
CA LEU A 30 -3.95 11.16 13.96
C LEU A 30 -5.07 11.80 14.81
N PRO A 31 -4.87 11.91 16.14
CA PRO A 31 -5.78 12.65 17.01
C PRO A 31 -5.81 14.13 16.62
N LYS A 32 -6.86 14.85 17.03
CA LYS A 32 -6.92 16.30 16.82
C LYS A 32 -5.82 16.99 17.63
N SER A 33 -5.36 18.14 17.14
CA SER A 33 -4.32 18.97 17.78
C SER A 33 -4.51 19.18 19.30
N LYS A 34 -5.75 19.34 19.76
CA LYS A 34 -6.08 19.51 21.20
C LYS A 34 -5.84 18.26 22.04
N GLU A 35 -6.02 17.08 21.47
CA GLU A 35 -5.82 15.79 22.16
C GLU A 35 -4.34 15.39 22.20
N MET A 36 -3.54 15.92 21.26
CA MET A 36 -2.11 15.68 21.19
C MET A 36 -1.32 16.58 22.14
N ASP A 37 -1.90 17.67 22.65
CA ASP A 37 -1.20 18.66 23.46
C ASP A 37 -0.50 18.03 24.67
N GLY A 38 0.84 18.10 24.69
CA GLY A 38 1.67 17.51 25.75
C GLY A 38 1.71 15.98 25.79
N ALA A 39 1.12 15.30 24.81
CA ALA A 39 1.11 13.84 24.68
C ALA A 39 2.30 13.32 23.86
N VAL A 40 2.71 12.09 24.14
CA VAL A 40 3.60 11.32 23.24
C VAL A 40 2.70 10.56 22.26
N VAL A 41 2.83 10.87 20.97
CA VAL A 41 2.01 10.30 19.91
C VAL A 41 2.83 9.34 19.06
N LYS A 42 2.32 8.14 18.84
CA LYS A 42 2.91 7.14 17.97
C LYS A 42 1.92 6.73 16.89
N LEU A 43 2.29 6.92 15.64
CA LEU A 43 1.52 6.44 14.48
C LEU A 43 2.25 5.26 13.85
N VAL A 44 1.59 4.10 13.83
CA VAL A 44 2.07 2.92 13.10
C VAL A 44 1.31 2.84 11.78
N VAL A 45 2.05 2.83 10.68
CA VAL A 45 1.48 2.77 9.33
C VAL A 45 1.93 1.50 8.65
N GLU A 46 0.98 0.65 8.28
CA GLU A 46 1.20 -0.50 7.40
C GLU A 46 0.86 -0.09 5.96
N TYR A 47 1.72 -0.36 4.99
CA TYR A 47 1.53 0.14 3.61
C TYR A 47 2.32 -0.71 2.60
N PRO A 48 1.85 -0.89 1.36
CA PRO A 48 2.67 -1.47 0.29
C PRO A 48 3.98 -0.71 0.14
N ARG A 49 5.11 -1.42 0.03
CA ARG A 49 6.45 -0.81 -0.03
C ARG A 49 6.60 0.28 -1.11
N GLU A 50 5.84 0.16 -2.19
CA GLU A 50 5.77 1.10 -3.31
C GLU A 50 5.29 2.50 -2.89
N LEU A 51 4.46 2.58 -1.84
CA LEU A 51 3.92 3.85 -1.35
C LEU A 51 4.85 4.59 -0.37
N ASP A 52 6.03 4.05 -0.05
CA ASP A 52 6.96 4.65 0.94
C ASP A 52 7.29 6.11 0.63
N THR A 53 7.52 6.39 -0.66
CA THR A 53 7.91 7.71 -1.16
C THR A 53 6.78 8.74 -1.09
N LEU A 54 5.53 8.29 -0.98
CA LEU A 54 4.35 9.15 -0.88
C LEU A 54 4.08 9.63 0.56
N ILE A 55 4.76 9.03 1.56
CA ILE A 55 4.59 9.40 2.97
C ILE A 55 5.41 10.65 3.28
N ASP A 56 4.73 11.79 3.35
CA ASP A 56 5.31 13.08 3.77
C ASP A 56 5.44 13.16 5.30
N GLU A 57 6.56 12.66 5.82
CA GLU A 57 6.88 12.74 7.25
C GLU A 57 6.95 14.19 7.79
N PRO A 58 7.60 15.16 7.10
CA PRO A 58 7.56 16.56 7.52
C PRO A 58 6.14 17.11 7.74
N ALA A 59 5.20 16.82 6.85
CA ALA A 59 3.81 17.26 6.98
C ALA A 59 3.11 16.64 8.20
N LEU A 60 3.38 15.36 8.50
CA LEU A 60 2.84 14.68 9.69
C LEU A 60 3.43 15.25 10.98
N ARG A 61 4.74 15.53 10.98
CA ARG A 61 5.41 16.16 12.11
C ARG A 61 4.88 17.57 12.39
N LYS A 62 4.64 18.34 11.33
CA LYS A 62 3.99 19.66 11.43
C LYS A 62 2.57 19.56 11.98
N TYR A 63 1.79 18.56 11.55
CA TYR A 63 0.45 18.34 12.10
C TYR A 63 0.47 17.99 13.59
N ALA A 64 1.49 17.23 14.02
CA ALA A 64 1.69 16.81 15.40
C ALA A 64 2.55 17.79 16.23
N GLU A 65 2.73 19.05 15.82
CA GLU A 65 3.64 20.01 16.49
C GLU A 65 3.30 20.29 17.96
N LYS A 66 2.02 20.12 18.36
CA LYS A 66 1.58 20.29 19.75
C LYS A 66 1.82 19.04 20.62
N ALA A 67 2.13 17.91 19.99
CA ALA A 67 2.57 16.74 20.73
C ALA A 67 3.88 17.08 21.45
N PHE A 68 4.03 16.53 22.65
CA PHE A 68 5.32 16.55 23.32
C PHE A 68 6.37 15.83 22.47
N GLU A 69 5.98 14.72 21.84
CA GLU A 69 6.84 13.96 20.95
C GLU A 69 6.01 13.16 19.93
N PHE A 70 6.50 13.06 18.70
CA PHE A 70 5.85 12.32 17.62
C PHE A 70 6.78 11.26 17.02
N HIS A 71 6.30 10.02 17.04
CA HIS A 71 6.96 8.85 16.46
C HIS A 71 6.14 8.30 15.29
N LEU A 72 6.72 8.34 14.09
CA LEU A 72 6.19 7.64 12.93
C LEU A 72 6.88 6.28 12.79
N VAL A 73 6.11 5.19 12.90
CA VAL A 73 6.59 3.83 12.70
C VAL A 73 6.10 3.32 11.35
N LYS A 74 7.02 3.24 10.41
CA LYS A 74 6.79 2.72 9.06
C LYS A 74 6.90 1.19 9.04
N ARG A 75 5.83 0.51 8.59
CA ARG A 75 5.78 -0.96 8.39
C ARG A 75 5.47 -1.29 6.93
N PRO A 76 6.45 -1.16 6.03
CA PRO A 76 6.27 -1.50 4.62
C PRO A 76 5.95 -3.00 4.49
N GLN A 77 4.85 -3.30 3.83
CA GLN A 77 4.46 -4.64 3.41
C GLN A 77 5.02 -4.84 1.99
N THR A 78 5.85 -5.86 1.82
CA THR A 78 6.15 -6.34 0.48
C THR A 78 4.99 -7.26 0.12
N GLU A 79 4.27 -6.99 -0.98
CA GLU A 79 3.24 -7.91 -1.44
C GLU A 79 3.83 -9.32 -1.52
N ALA A 80 3.01 -10.31 -1.14
CA ALA A 80 3.41 -11.69 -1.16
C ALA A 80 3.87 -12.01 -2.59
N ARG A 81 5.16 -12.30 -2.76
CA ARG A 81 5.69 -12.87 -4.00
C ARG A 81 4.73 -13.98 -4.38
N ILE A 82 4.10 -13.86 -5.55
CA ILE A 82 3.19 -14.89 -6.04
C ILE A 82 3.98 -16.19 -6.05
N ARG A 83 3.60 -17.13 -5.18
CA ARG A 83 4.14 -18.49 -5.25
C ARG A 83 3.48 -19.12 -6.46
N LEU A 84 4.25 -19.25 -7.53
CA LEU A 84 3.87 -20.13 -8.63
C LEU A 84 3.65 -21.53 -8.05
N PRO A 85 2.61 -22.26 -8.48
CA PRO A 85 2.46 -23.65 -8.09
C PRO A 85 3.76 -24.40 -8.41
N ASN A 86 4.27 -25.17 -7.45
CA ASN A 86 5.61 -25.78 -7.46
C ASN A 86 5.94 -26.67 -8.70
N ASP A 87 4.99 -26.89 -9.60
CA ASP A 87 5.07 -27.85 -10.70
C ASP A 87 5.12 -27.20 -12.10
N GLN A 88 5.16 -25.86 -12.18
CA GLN A 88 5.25 -25.15 -13.47
C GLN A 88 6.38 -24.12 -13.46
N ALA A 89 7.32 -24.28 -14.39
CA ALA A 89 8.34 -23.29 -14.65
C ALA A 89 7.71 -22.07 -15.35
N VAL A 90 8.21 -20.86 -15.06
CA VAL A 90 7.77 -19.63 -15.76
C VAL A 90 7.93 -19.77 -17.27
N SER A 91 8.95 -20.52 -17.71
CA SER A 91 9.23 -20.79 -19.13
C SER A 91 8.21 -21.69 -19.83
N SER A 92 7.34 -22.39 -19.10
CA SER A 92 6.29 -23.24 -19.68
C SER A 92 4.91 -22.58 -19.73
N LEU A 93 4.78 -21.37 -19.20
CA LEU A 93 3.52 -20.63 -19.15
C LEU A 93 3.45 -19.60 -20.27
N SER A 94 2.28 -19.47 -20.89
CA SER A 94 2.06 -18.40 -21.86
C SER A 94 1.97 -17.04 -21.14
N PRO A 95 2.19 -15.92 -21.85
CA PRO A 95 1.96 -14.58 -21.30
C PRO A 95 0.55 -14.40 -20.69
N LEU A 96 -0.48 -15.04 -21.28
CA LEU A 96 -1.86 -14.98 -20.77
C LEU A 96 -2.05 -15.79 -19.48
N ASP A 97 -1.36 -16.92 -19.33
CA ASP A 97 -1.43 -17.74 -18.11
C ASP A 97 -0.74 -17.03 -16.93
N LEU A 98 0.42 -16.40 -17.19
CA LEU A 98 1.11 -15.58 -16.20
C LEU A 98 0.23 -14.42 -15.72
N LEU A 99 -0.51 -13.81 -16.64
CA LEU A 99 -1.38 -12.69 -16.36
C LEU A 99 -2.65 -13.11 -15.57
N ASP A 100 -3.23 -14.27 -15.88
CA ASP A 100 -4.32 -14.87 -15.08
C ASP A 100 -3.88 -15.20 -13.65
N ILE A 101 -2.68 -15.80 -13.49
CA ILE A 101 -2.09 -16.05 -12.17
C ILE A 101 -1.93 -14.75 -11.39
N TYR A 102 -1.47 -13.68 -12.06
CA TYR A 102 -1.31 -12.37 -11.46
C TYR A 102 -2.65 -11.81 -10.96
N TRP A 103 -3.70 -11.77 -11.78
CA TRP A 103 -4.99 -11.22 -11.35
C TRP A 103 -5.66 -12.00 -10.24
N ARG A 104 -5.52 -13.33 -10.23
CA ARG A 104 -6.01 -14.18 -9.14
C ARG A 104 -5.31 -13.87 -7.83
N ALA A 105 -4.01 -13.59 -7.86
CA ALA A 105 -3.25 -13.20 -6.69
C ALA A 105 -3.60 -11.77 -6.22
N SER A 106 -3.76 -10.83 -7.16
CA SER A 106 -4.07 -9.42 -6.90
C SER A 106 -5.55 -9.14 -6.64
N LYS A 107 -6.42 -10.17 -6.65
CA LYS A 107 -7.87 -10.09 -6.39
C LYS A 107 -8.58 -9.00 -7.21
N ILE A 108 -8.25 -8.87 -8.49
CA ILE A 108 -8.86 -7.87 -9.36
C ILE A 108 -10.29 -8.30 -9.73
N GLU A 109 -11.28 -7.43 -9.50
CA GLU A 109 -12.69 -7.74 -9.75
C GLU A 109 -13.04 -7.85 -11.25
N ASN A 110 -12.31 -7.15 -12.12
CA ASN A 110 -12.54 -7.13 -13.57
C ASN A 110 -11.52 -7.94 -14.38
N ALA A 111 -11.00 -9.02 -13.80
CA ALA A 111 -9.94 -9.84 -14.42
C ALA A 111 -10.32 -10.35 -15.83
N ASP A 112 -11.57 -10.77 -16.05
CA ASP A 112 -12.01 -11.34 -17.33
C ASP A 112 -12.02 -10.32 -18.48
N ALA A 113 -12.42 -9.07 -18.19
CA ALA A 113 -12.41 -7.99 -19.16
C ALA A 113 -10.97 -7.61 -19.55
N LEU A 114 -10.07 -7.57 -18.56
CA LEU A 114 -8.65 -7.32 -18.78
C LEU A 114 -7.97 -8.48 -19.55
N GLN A 115 -8.40 -9.73 -19.33
CA GLN A 115 -7.93 -10.90 -20.09
C GLN A 115 -8.35 -10.87 -21.55
N SER A 116 -9.56 -10.39 -21.81
CA SER A 116 -10.05 -10.24 -23.17
C SER A 116 -9.24 -9.17 -23.91
N LEU A 117 -8.99 -8.02 -23.28
CA LEU A 117 -8.18 -6.95 -23.85
C LEU A 117 -6.73 -7.39 -24.10
N ALA A 118 -6.11 -8.07 -23.13
CA ALA A 118 -4.75 -8.58 -23.28
C ALA A 118 -4.63 -9.57 -24.46
N ARG A 119 -5.63 -10.43 -24.65
CA ARG A 119 -5.68 -11.35 -25.79
C ARG A 119 -5.79 -10.61 -27.12
N GLU A 120 -6.60 -9.57 -27.19
CA GLU A 120 -6.74 -8.74 -28.40
C GLU A 120 -5.42 -8.03 -28.75
N ILE A 121 -4.72 -7.47 -27.76
CA ILE A 121 -3.43 -6.80 -27.96
C ILE A 121 -2.39 -7.78 -28.52
N LEU A 122 -2.26 -8.96 -27.90
CA LEU A 122 -1.28 -9.97 -28.33
C LEU A 122 -1.60 -10.51 -29.73
N ALA A 123 -2.88 -10.72 -30.05
CA ALA A 123 -3.29 -11.14 -31.38
C ALA A 123 -2.98 -10.10 -32.47
N ASN A 124 -3.01 -8.81 -32.11
CA ASN A 124 -2.67 -7.72 -33.03
C ASN A 124 -1.15 -7.57 -33.26
N GLU A 125 -0.33 -7.93 -32.28
CA GLU A 125 1.14 -7.91 -32.42
C GLU A 125 1.69 -9.08 -33.26
N GLU A 126 1.07 -10.27 -33.20
CA GLU A 126 1.45 -11.39 -34.07
C GLU A 126 1.18 -11.11 -35.56
N GLY A 127 0.21 -10.24 -35.88
CA GLY A 127 -0.10 -9.81 -37.25
C GLY A 127 0.95 -8.87 -37.88
N ALA A 128 1.76 -8.17 -37.08
CA ALA A 128 2.79 -7.25 -37.58
C ALA A 128 4.12 -7.97 -37.91
N SER A 129 4.29 -9.20 -37.44
CA SER A 129 5.56 -9.95 -37.51
C SER A 129 5.73 -10.75 -38.81
N HIS A 130 4.71 -10.79 -39.68
CA HIS A 130 4.69 -11.63 -40.88
C HIS A 130 4.78 -10.86 -42.22
N LEU A 131 5.14 -9.57 -42.17
CA LEU A 131 5.27 -8.68 -43.35
C LEU A 131 6.72 -8.25 -43.64
N THR A 132 7.72 -9.12 -43.40
CA THR A 132 9.09 -8.89 -43.86
C THR A 132 9.56 -9.99 -44.80
#